data_AF-A0A3D4FWB9-F1
#
_entry.id   AF-A0A3D4FWB9-F1
#
_cell.length_a   1.000
_cell.length_b   1.000
_cell.length_c   1.000
_cell.angle_alpha   90.00
_cell.angle_beta   90.00
_cell.angle_gamma   90.00
#
_symmetry.space_group_name_H-M   'P 1'
#
loop_
_entity.id
_entity.type
_entity.pdbx_description
1 polymer ?
#
loop_
_entity_poly.entity_id
_entity_poly.type
_entity_poly.pdbx_seq_one_letter_code
_entity_poly.pdbx_strand_id
1 'polypeptide(L)'
;MNRTISRLLVTVQGREMGAPVDWPGLLLCTTIRPSFGHAKLFVALGMVWLTGSVGAFAVGQRTSESVGLDRYVGRYELTPLFHLTVTREGRALYLQATGQTRAQLTPRSDHEFVVVGSTLRVFFSVRPETGEVIDLLFEQGGLGRRAIKVEVGASGSPGPTRVALSAERLVGLVGTYLEQPGFGIVITQTDGQLMAQTTEMAAVPIYPLSSTEFFYEDTGARIIFRRDEAGAVTGLVLRHGGSDVEMLRIKE
;
A
#
# COMPACT_ATOMS: atom_id res chain seq x y z
N MET A 1 16.79 -16.01 -44.88
CA MET A 1 15.73 -16.17 -45.90
C MET A 1 14.82 -17.31 -45.47
N ASN A 2 13.54 -17.01 -45.23
CA ASN A 2 12.37 -17.88 -45.01
C ASN A 2 12.42 -19.01 -43.95
N ARG A 3 11.83 -18.72 -42.78
CA ARG A 3 11.21 -19.72 -41.90
C ARG A 3 9.82 -20.06 -42.45
N THR A 4 9.60 -21.34 -42.75
CA THR A 4 8.31 -21.89 -43.16
C THR A 4 7.33 -21.91 -41.99
N ILE A 5 6.20 -21.25 -42.16
CA ILE A 5 5.02 -21.33 -41.29
C ILE A 5 3.95 -22.13 -42.02
N SER A 6 3.12 -22.85 -41.27
CA SER A 6 1.76 -23.37 -41.57
C SER A 6 1.72 -24.90 -41.55
N ARG A 7 0.74 -25.57 -40.94
CA ARG A 7 -0.66 -25.18 -40.67
C ARG A 7 -1.21 -26.20 -39.66
N LEU A 8 -1.81 -25.77 -38.55
CA LEU A 8 -2.63 -26.64 -37.71
C LEU A 8 -4.08 -26.50 -38.20
N LEU A 9 -4.62 -27.54 -38.83
CA LEU A 9 -6.02 -27.62 -39.20
C LEU A 9 -6.82 -27.97 -37.94
N VAL A 10 -7.63 -27.02 -37.50
CA VAL A 10 -8.71 -27.24 -36.55
C VAL A 10 -9.93 -27.71 -37.34
N THR A 11 -10.36 -28.94 -37.08
CA THR A 11 -11.69 -29.41 -37.49
C THR A 11 -12.52 -29.61 -36.23
N VAL A 12 -13.52 -28.74 -36.04
CA VAL A 12 -14.57 -28.89 -35.04
C VAL A 12 -15.78 -29.50 -35.73
N GLN A 13 -16.28 -30.63 -35.22
CA GLN A 13 -17.69 -31.01 -35.38
C GLN A 13 -18.26 -31.43 -34.02
N GLY A 14 -19.38 -30.80 -33.64
CA GLY A 14 -20.18 -31.13 -32.46
C GLY A 14 -20.82 -32.52 -32.59
N ARG A 15 -21.47 -33.08 -31.56
CA ARG A 15 -22.50 -32.47 -30.73
C ARG A 15 -22.90 -33.45 -29.60
N GLU A 16 -23.37 -32.87 -28.48
CA GLU A 16 -24.27 -33.42 -27.44
C GLU A 16 -23.76 -34.36 -26.32
N MET A 17 -23.66 -33.73 -25.14
CA MET A 17 -24.22 -34.07 -23.82
C MET A 17 -24.26 -35.54 -23.35
N GLY A 18 -23.56 -35.80 -22.25
CA GLY A 18 -23.81 -36.93 -21.34
C GLY A 18 -22.56 -37.33 -20.55
N ALA A 19 -22.35 -36.74 -19.38
CA ALA A 19 -21.47 -37.30 -18.35
C ALA A 19 -22.21 -38.41 -17.57
N PRO A 20 -21.57 -39.15 -16.65
CA PRO A 20 -20.18 -39.66 -16.60
C PRO A 20 -20.14 -41.15 -16.19
N VAL A 21 -19.42 -42.06 -16.86
CA VAL A 21 -19.18 -43.39 -16.26
C VAL A 21 -17.90 -44.06 -16.76
N ASP A 22 -17.13 -44.57 -15.79
CA ASP A 22 -16.13 -45.64 -15.79
C ASP A 22 -15.02 -45.66 -16.86
N TRP A 23 -13.79 -45.44 -16.40
CA TRP A 23 -12.57 -45.86 -17.10
C TRP A 23 -11.92 -47.01 -16.32
N PRO A 24 -11.96 -48.27 -16.81
CA PRO A 24 -10.95 -49.26 -16.49
C PRO A 24 -9.83 -49.20 -17.54
N GLY A 25 -8.60 -49.28 -17.05
CA GLY A 25 -7.38 -49.01 -17.80
C GLY A 25 -7.16 -49.84 -19.06
N LEU A 26 -6.37 -49.27 -19.96
CA LEU A 26 -5.75 -49.96 -21.09
C LEU A 26 -4.25 -49.67 -21.07
N LEU A 27 -3.51 -50.66 -20.58
CA LEU A 27 -2.07 -50.81 -20.72
C LEU A 27 -1.75 -51.10 -22.19
N LEU A 28 -1.01 -50.21 -22.86
CA LEU A 28 -0.36 -50.56 -24.14
C LEU A 28 0.87 -51.40 -23.84
N CYS A 29 0.75 -52.70 -24.08
CA CYS A 29 1.83 -53.67 -24.02
C CYS A 29 2.57 -53.70 -25.36
N THR A 30 3.72 -53.03 -25.47
CA THR A 30 4.60 -53.15 -26.64
C THR A 30 5.52 -54.36 -26.45
N THR A 31 5.23 -55.47 -27.10
CA THR A 31 6.07 -56.67 -27.07
C THR A 31 7.26 -56.49 -28.02
N ILE A 32 8.45 -56.26 -27.46
CA ILE A 32 9.71 -56.35 -28.21
C ILE A 32 10.10 -57.84 -28.25
N ARG A 33 10.15 -58.43 -29.45
CA ARG A 33 10.76 -59.75 -29.69
C ARG A 33 12.25 -59.58 -29.95
N PRO A 34 13.16 -60.20 -29.17
CA PRO A 34 14.51 -60.48 -29.64
C PRO A 34 14.63 -61.95 -30.08
N SER A 35 15.18 -62.13 -31.28
CA SER A 35 15.53 -63.40 -31.91
C SER A 35 16.99 -63.75 -31.62
N PHE A 36 17.27 -65.03 -31.30
CA PHE A 36 18.59 -65.70 -31.22
C PHE A 36 19.57 -65.17 -30.16
N GLY A 37 20.30 -65.95 -29.37
CA GLY A 37 20.49 -67.41 -29.25
C GLY A 37 21.43 -67.67 -28.06
N HIS A 38 21.30 -68.85 -27.45
CA HIS A 38 22.21 -69.54 -26.53
C HIS A 38 23.09 -68.72 -25.55
N ALA A 39 22.65 -68.59 -24.29
CA ALA A 39 23.43 -68.97 -23.10
C ALA A 39 22.65 -68.61 -21.82
N LYS A 40 22.57 -69.59 -20.90
CA LYS A 40 22.00 -69.43 -19.55
C LYS A 40 22.99 -68.67 -18.68
N LEU A 41 22.54 -67.61 -18.00
CA LEU A 41 23.07 -67.24 -16.69
C LEU A 41 21.99 -66.50 -15.90
N PHE A 42 21.44 -67.18 -14.89
CA PHE A 42 20.65 -66.55 -13.84
C PHE A 42 21.64 -65.89 -12.87
N VAL A 43 21.66 -64.56 -12.85
CA VAL A 43 22.21 -63.80 -11.72
C VAL A 43 21.05 -63.01 -11.14
N ALA A 44 20.51 -63.54 -10.04
CA ALA A 44 19.59 -62.82 -9.18
C ALA A 44 20.38 -61.75 -8.42
N LEU A 45 20.43 -60.54 -8.98
CA LEU A 45 20.82 -59.36 -8.23
C LEU A 45 19.52 -58.65 -7.82
N GLY A 46 19.18 -58.75 -6.54
CA GLY A 46 17.99 -58.13 -5.97
C GLY A 46 17.98 -56.63 -6.23
N MET A 47 17.09 -56.19 -7.11
CA MET A 47 16.81 -54.79 -7.34
C MET A 47 15.62 -54.42 -6.46
N VAL A 48 15.92 -53.85 -5.30
CA VAL A 48 14.93 -53.20 -4.44
C VAL A 48 14.36 -52.02 -5.22
N TRP A 49 13.11 -52.12 -5.66
CA TRP A 49 12.36 -50.97 -6.14
C TRP A 49 12.01 -50.12 -4.92
N LEU A 50 12.89 -49.19 -4.55
CA LEU A 50 12.46 -48.01 -3.81
C LEU A 50 11.64 -47.17 -4.78
N THR A 51 10.33 -47.33 -4.74
CA THR A 51 9.37 -46.38 -5.30
C THR A 51 9.49 -45.07 -4.53
N GLY A 52 10.55 -44.32 -4.79
CA GLY A 52 10.67 -42.94 -4.38
C GLY A 52 9.89 -42.09 -5.36
N SER A 53 8.62 -41.85 -5.08
CA SER A 53 7.91 -40.71 -5.66
C SER A 53 8.71 -39.46 -5.33
N VAL A 54 9.45 -38.91 -6.29
CA VAL A 54 9.83 -37.50 -6.25
C VAL A 54 8.52 -36.73 -6.42
N GLY A 55 7.87 -36.47 -5.29
CA GLY A 55 6.82 -35.49 -5.22
C GLY A 55 7.37 -34.22 -5.84
N ALA A 56 6.70 -33.73 -6.89
CA ALA A 56 6.88 -32.37 -7.32
C ALA A 56 6.74 -31.52 -6.08
N PHE A 57 7.83 -30.86 -5.67
CA PHE A 57 7.74 -29.72 -4.79
C PHE A 57 6.95 -28.68 -5.60
N ALA A 58 5.63 -28.73 -5.48
CA ALA A 58 4.85 -27.52 -5.54
C ALA A 58 5.57 -26.60 -4.56
N VAL A 59 6.32 -25.64 -5.10
CA VAL A 59 6.73 -24.46 -4.36
C VAL A 59 5.46 -24.05 -3.66
N GLY A 60 5.43 -24.27 -2.34
CA GLY A 60 4.33 -23.81 -1.53
C GLY A 60 4.21 -22.35 -1.89
N GLN A 61 3.14 -22.00 -2.60
CA GLN A 61 2.58 -20.68 -2.43
C GLN A 61 2.42 -20.62 -0.92
N ARG A 62 3.32 -19.91 -0.25
CA ARG A 62 3.08 -19.43 1.09
C ARG A 62 1.81 -18.61 0.92
N THR A 63 0.69 -19.28 1.10
CA THR A 63 -0.52 -18.68 1.61
C THR A 63 -0.03 -18.01 2.88
N SER A 64 0.33 -16.73 2.76
CA SER A 64 0.57 -15.85 3.90
C SER A 64 -0.72 -15.95 4.69
N GLU A 65 -0.73 -16.85 5.67
CA GLU A 65 -1.87 -17.08 6.52
C GLU A 65 -2.21 -15.72 7.12
N SER A 66 -3.50 -15.43 7.21
CA SER A 66 -4.06 -14.18 7.73
C SER A 66 -3.66 -13.84 9.19
N VAL A 67 -2.73 -14.61 9.78
CA VAL A 67 -2.19 -14.46 11.11
C VAL A 67 -1.02 -13.49 11.04
N GLY A 68 -1.30 -12.24 11.38
CA GLY A 68 -0.29 -11.21 11.56
C GLY A 68 -0.60 -9.89 10.86
N LEU A 69 -1.59 -9.77 9.97
CA LEU A 69 -1.84 -8.51 9.27
C LEU A 69 -2.20 -7.35 10.22
N ASP A 70 -2.80 -7.65 11.37
CA ASP A 70 -3.17 -6.65 12.38
C ASP A 70 -1.97 -5.85 12.90
N ARG A 71 -0.77 -6.44 12.93
CA ARG A 71 0.43 -5.73 13.38
C ARG A 71 0.85 -4.59 12.44
N TYR A 72 0.47 -4.67 11.17
CA TYR A 72 0.72 -3.65 10.15
C TYR A 72 -0.33 -2.55 10.17
N VAL A 73 -1.46 -2.77 10.84
CA VAL A 73 -2.48 -1.75 11.00
C VAL A 73 -1.93 -0.66 11.92
N GLY A 74 -2.13 0.58 11.52
CA GLY A 74 -1.66 1.75 12.24
C GLY A 74 -1.39 2.94 11.33
N ARG A 75 -0.90 4.02 11.94
CA ARG A 75 -0.50 5.24 11.24
C ARG A 75 1.01 5.32 11.20
N TYR A 76 1.53 5.68 10.03
CA TYR A 76 2.96 5.79 9.75
C TYR A 76 3.27 7.20 9.26
N GLU A 77 4.16 7.91 9.94
CA GLU A 77 4.43 9.33 9.65
C GLU A 77 5.70 9.49 8.82
N LEU A 78 5.60 10.12 7.64
CA LEU A 78 6.77 10.52 6.83
C LEU A 78 7.16 11.97 7.11
N THR A 79 6.17 12.85 7.19
CA THR A 79 6.32 14.26 7.56
C THR A 79 5.13 14.67 8.45
N PRO A 80 5.21 15.81 9.15
CA PRO A 80 4.13 16.30 9.99
C PRO A 80 2.75 16.42 9.33
N LEU A 81 2.72 16.58 8.01
CA LEU A 81 1.49 16.71 7.23
C LEU A 81 1.21 15.48 6.36
N PHE A 82 2.19 14.61 6.16
CA PHE A 82 2.07 13.43 5.32
C PHE A 82 2.28 12.16 6.12
N HIS A 83 1.17 11.47 6.37
CA HIS A 83 1.13 10.16 6.98
C HIS A 83 0.47 9.14 6.06
N LEU A 84 0.85 7.90 6.24
CA LEU A 84 0.24 6.72 5.64
C LEU A 84 -0.58 6.01 6.70
N THR A 85 -1.86 5.81 6.43
CA THR A 85 -2.74 5.01 7.28
C THR A 85 -2.89 3.63 6.66
N VAL A 86 -2.52 2.60 7.40
CA VAL A 86 -2.73 1.21 7.02
C VAL A 86 -3.96 0.69 7.77
N THR A 87 -4.98 0.30 7.02
CA THR A 87 -6.22 -0.29 7.54
C THR A 87 -6.36 -1.73 7.05
N ARG A 88 -7.15 -2.53 7.76
CA ARG A 88 -7.46 -3.91 7.37
C ARG A 88 -8.95 -4.05 7.12
N GLU A 89 -9.31 -4.62 5.98
CA GLU A 89 -10.69 -5.02 5.66
C GLU A 89 -10.67 -6.52 5.32
N GLY A 90 -11.18 -7.34 6.24
CA GLY A 90 -11.16 -8.81 6.13
C GLY A 90 -9.74 -9.38 6.03
N ARG A 91 -9.32 -9.75 4.82
CA ARG A 91 -7.99 -10.33 4.52
C ARG A 91 -7.09 -9.41 3.70
N ALA A 92 -7.54 -8.20 3.37
CA ALA A 92 -6.74 -7.23 2.63
C ALA A 92 -6.28 -6.10 3.56
N LEU A 93 -5.05 -5.64 3.34
CA LEU A 93 -4.59 -4.37 3.86
C LEU A 93 -4.83 -3.28 2.82
N TYR A 94 -5.14 -2.08 3.31
CA TYR A 94 -5.29 -0.88 2.50
C TYR A 94 -4.34 0.18 3.02
N LEU A 95 -3.63 0.83 2.11
CA LEU A 95 -2.80 1.98 2.39
C LEU A 95 -3.53 3.23 1.93
N GLN A 96 -3.63 4.22 2.78
CA GLN A 96 -4.12 5.54 2.40
C GLN A 96 -3.06 6.57 2.76
N ALA A 97 -2.54 7.26 1.75
CA ALA A 97 -1.73 8.45 1.99
C ALA A 97 -2.63 9.66 2.27
N THR A 98 -2.13 10.64 3.03
CA THR A 98 -2.89 11.86 3.34
C THR A 98 -3.36 12.55 2.06
N GLY A 99 -4.66 12.83 1.96
CA GLY A 99 -5.27 13.49 0.79
C GLY A 99 -5.36 12.62 -0.46
N GLN A 100 -5.03 11.33 -0.39
CA GLN A 100 -5.13 10.39 -1.50
C GLN A 100 -6.21 9.33 -1.26
N THR A 101 -6.70 8.73 -2.34
CA THR A 101 -7.60 7.58 -2.27
C THR A 101 -6.87 6.37 -1.71
N ARG A 102 -7.55 5.57 -0.90
CA ARG A 102 -7.00 4.30 -0.40
C ARG A 102 -6.67 3.35 -1.56
N ALA A 103 -5.55 2.65 -1.45
CA ALA A 103 -5.09 1.63 -2.38
C ALA A 103 -4.96 0.29 -1.67
N GLN A 104 -5.36 -0.80 -2.32
CA GLN A 104 -5.22 -2.14 -1.76
C GLN A 104 -3.76 -2.60 -1.85
N LEU A 105 -3.22 -3.03 -0.71
CA LEU A 105 -1.91 -3.66 -0.62
C LEU A 105 -2.02 -5.15 -0.93
N THR A 106 -1.26 -5.59 -1.93
CA THR A 106 -1.11 -7.00 -2.28
C THR A 106 0.19 -7.53 -1.66
N PRO A 107 0.13 -8.58 -0.83
CA PRO A 107 1.33 -9.15 -0.24
C PRO A 107 2.23 -9.77 -1.32
N ARG A 108 3.53 -9.47 -1.27
CA ARG A 108 4.58 -10.15 -2.04
C ARG A 108 5.39 -11.10 -1.15
N SER A 109 5.63 -10.68 0.08
CA SER A 109 6.23 -11.48 1.14
C SER A 109 5.61 -11.09 2.49
N ASP A 110 6.13 -11.63 3.59
CA ASP A 110 5.61 -11.33 4.93
C ASP A 110 5.75 -9.86 5.31
N HIS A 111 6.73 -9.14 4.72
CA HIS A 111 7.03 -7.74 5.04
C HIS A 111 7.00 -6.82 3.82
N GLU A 112 6.85 -7.35 2.61
CA GLU A 112 6.77 -6.57 1.36
C GLU A 112 5.37 -6.62 0.77
N PHE A 113 4.84 -5.45 0.46
CA PHE A 113 3.54 -5.26 -0.16
C PHE A 113 3.66 -4.32 -1.37
N VAL A 114 2.79 -4.51 -2.35
CA VAL A 114 2.74 -3.69 -3.56
C VAL A 114 1.32 -3.26 -3.87
N VAL A 115 1.18 -2.13 -4.56
CA VAL A 115 -0.10 -1.74 -5.17
C VAL A 115 -0.08 -2.11 -6.65
N VAL A 116 -0.98 -3.02 -7.05
CA VAL A 116 -1.08 -3.50 -8.43
C VAL A 116 -1.39 -2.34 -9.37
N GLY A 117 -0.65 -2.24 -10.47
CA GLY A 117 -0.80 -1.14 -11.44
C GLY A 117 -0.06 0.15 -11.07
N SER A 118 0.75 0.14 -10.00
CA SER A 118 1.61 1.27 -9.62
C SER A 118 3.08 0.84 -9.46
N THR A 119 3.97 1.82 -9.31
CA THR A 119 5.38 1.60 -8.94
C THR A 119 5.61 1.61 -7.42
N LEU A 120 4.53 1.72 -6.63
CA LEU A 120 4.61 1.82 -5.18
C LEU A 120 4.92 0.46 -4.56
N ARG A 121 6.00 0.43 -3.77
CA ARG A 121 6.40 -0.68 -2.90
C ARG A 121 6.40 -0.22 -1.46
N VAL A 122 6.00 -1.13 -0.59
CA VAL A 122 5.89 -0.90 0.85
C VAL A 122 6.63 -2.03 1.56
N PHE A 123 7.61 -1.67 2.38
CA PHE A 123 8.30 -2.62 3.24
C PHE A 123 8.06 -2.28 4.70
N PHE A 124 7.67 -3.25 5.51
CA PHE A 124 7.48 -3.07 6.95
C PHE A 124 8.70 -3.58 7.70
N SER A 125 9.33 -2.72 8.52
CA SER A 125 10.41 -3.16 9.41
C SER A 125 9.82 -3.76 10.67
N VAL A 126 10.15 -5.03 10.89
CA VAL A 126 9.62 -5.85 11.97
C VAL A 126 10.72 -6.19 12.95
N ARG A 127 10.46 -5.97 14.24
CA ARG A 127 11.32 -6.47 15.31
C ARG A 127 11.13 -7.99 15.43
N PRO A 128 12.17 -8.82 15.22
CA PRO A 128 12.02 -10.28 15.19
C PRO A 128 11.68 -10.86 16.57
N GLU A 129 12.14 -10.25 17.66
CA GLU A 129 11.87 -10.71 19.02
C GLU A 129 10.45 -10.45 19.54
N THR A 130 9.81 -9.35 19.14
CA THR A 130 8.45 -8.98 19.63
C THR A 130 7.37 -9.08 18.56
N GLY A 131 7.73 -9.16 17.27
CA GLY A 131 6.79 -9.03 16.17
C GLY A 131 6.20 -7.61 16.03
N GLU A 132 6.77 -6.62 16.72
CA GLU A 132 6.36 -5.23 16.60
C GLU A 132 6.80 -4.63 15.26
N VAL A 133 5.97 -3.79 14.66
CA VAL A 133 6.31 -3.05 13.45
C VAL A 133 6.86 -1.70 13.84
N ILE A 134 8.11 -1.43 13.50
CA ILE A 134 8.83 -0.21 13.89
C ILE A 134 8.53 0.93 12.91
N ASP A 135 8.58 0.62 11.62
CA ASP A 135 8.42 1.59 10.54
C ASP A 135 7.96 0.93 9.24
N LEU A 136 7.67 1.80 8.28
CA LEU A 136 7.26 1.50 6.92
C LEU A 136 8.19 2.25 5.97
N LEU A 137 8.89 1.55 5.09
CA LEU A 137 9.62 2.13 3.97
C LEU A 137 8.69 2.20 2.76
N PHE A 138 8.37 3.43 2.36
CA PHE A 138 7.58 3.77 1.19
C PHE A 138 8.54 4.02 0.03
N GLU A 139 8.47 3.22 -1.04
CA GLU A 139 9.30 3.40 -2.23
C GLU A 139 8.43 3.60 -3.46
N GLN A 140 8.59 4.75 -4.13
CA GLN A 140 7.88 5.07 -5.36
C GLN A 140 8.86 5.60 -6.40
N GLY A 141 8.90 4.95 -7.57
CA GLY A 141 9.78 5.37 -8.66
C GLY A 141 11.28 5.33 -8.34
N GLY A 142 11.69 4.45 -7.40
CA GLY A 142 13.09 4.32 -6.96
C GLY A 142 13.49 5.29 -5.84
N LEU A 143 12.59 6.15 -5.36
CA LEU A 143 12.82 7.02 -4.21
C LEU A 143 12.15 6.41 -2.97
N GLY A 144 12.97 5.96 -2.02
CA GLY A 144 12.55 5.41 -0.74
C GLY A 144 12.48 6.46 0.37
N ARG A 145 11.41 6.46 1.15
CA ARG A 145 11.22 7.31 2.34
C ARG A 145 10.73 6.47 3.51
N ARG A 146 11.36 6.63 4.68
CA ARG A 146 11.00 5.90 5.90
C ARG A 146 9.91 6.65 6.66
N ALA A 147 8.90 5.92 7.11
CA ALA A 147 7.77 6.40 7.87
C ALA A 147 7.69 5.69 9.22
N ILE A 148 7.75 6.42 10.33
CA ILE A 148 7.80 5.82 11.67
C ILE A 148 6.39 5.41 12.08
N LYS A 149 6.21 4.20 12.65
CA LYS A 149 4.90 3.80 13.18
C LYS A 149 4.58 4.63 14.42
N VAL A 150 3.44 5.30 14.40
CA VAL A 150 2.92 6.05 15.54
C VAL A 150 1.79 5.22 16.13
N GLU A 151 1.93 4.88 17.42
CA GLU A 151 0.83 4.29 18.18
C GLU A 151 -0.30 5.31 18.26
N VAL A 152 -1.35 5.09 17.46
CA VAL A 152 -2.61 5.81 17.62
C VAL A 152 -3.29 5.22 18.85
N GLY A 153 -2.86 5.63 20.03
CA GLY A 153 -3.68 5.53 21.22
C GLY A 153 -5.01 6.22 20.88
N ALA A 154 -6.08 5.42 20.82
CA ALA A 154 -7.43 5.80 20.43
C ALA A 154 -7.73 7.31 20.55
N SER A 155 -7.59 8.05 19.45
CA SER A 155 -8.16 9.40 19.38
C SER A 155 -9.65 9.27 19.04
N GLY A 156 -10.38 8.63 19.96
CA GLY A 156 -11.81 8.78 20.14
C GLY A 156 -12.13 9.92 21.13
N SER A 157 -11.15 10.78 21.42
CA SER A 157 -11.45 12.06 22.05
C SER A 157 -12.23 12.88 21.02
N PRO A 158 -13.39 13.47 21.37
CA PRO A 158 -14.08 14.35 20.44
C PRO A 158 -13.06 15.37 19.93
N GLY A 159 -12.91 15.44 18.60
CA GLY A 159 -12.06 16.43 17.97
C GLY A 159 -12.39 17.82 18.53
N PRO A 160 -11.41 18.72 18.60
CA PRO A 160 -11.61 20.00 19.25
C PRO A 160 -12.81 20.73 18.63
N THR A 161 -13.66 21.33 19.49
CA THR A 161 -14.90 21.97 19.06
C THR A 161 -14.61 23.08 18.05
N ARG A 162 -15.22 22.98 16.88
CA ARG A 162 -15.08 23.97 15.81
C ARG A 162 -15.79 25.28 16.20
N VAL A 163 -15.16 26.41 15.93
CA VAL A 163 -15.74 27.73 16.18
C VAL A 163 -16.26 28.32 14.87
N ALA A 164 -17.51 28.77 14.82
CA ALA A 164 -18.01 29.47 13.64
C ALA A 164 -17.31 30.83 13.48
N LEU A 165 -16.59 31.03 12.37
CA LEU A 165 -16.01 32.32 11.98
C LEU A 165 -16.80 32.93 10.81
N SER A 166 -16.90 34.25 10.77
CA SER A 166 -17.50 34.96 9.63
C SER A 166 -16.64 34.79 8.37
N ALA A 167 -17.30 34.76 7.20
CA ALA A 167 -16.63 34.57 5.92
C ALA A 167 -15.54 35.62 5.66
N GLU A 168 -15.76 36.87 6.05
CA GLU A 168 -14.80 37.98 5.96
C GLU A 168 -13.48 37.67 6.68
N ARG A 169 -13.55 37.01 7.85
CA ARG A 169 -12.35 36.63 8.60
C ARG A 169 -11.57 35.52 7.92
N LEU A 170 -12.26 34.59 7.25
CA LEU A 170 -11.62 33.50 6.49
C LEU A 170 -10.93 34.03 5.23
N VAL A 171 -11.56 34.98 4.51
CA VAL A 171 -10.97 35.62 3.32
C VAL A 171 -9.62 36.27 3.63
N GLY A 172 -9.48 36.91 4.79
CA GLY A 172 -8.20 37.53 5.21
C GLY A 172 -7.04 36.55 5.44
N LEU A 173 -7.33 35.25 5.58
CA LEU A 173 -6.35 34.18 5.79
C LEU A 173 -5.92 33.49 4.48
N VAL A 174 -6.67 33.71 3.39
CA VAL A 174 -6.37 33.14 2.06
C VAL A 174 -5.05 33.72 1.53
N GLY A 175 -4.21 32.85 0.97
CA GLY A 175 -2.92 33.24 0.41
C GLY A 175 -1.89 32.12 0.48
N THR A 176 -0.67 32.44 0.05
CA THR A 176 0.44 31.51 0.00
C THR A 176 1.43 31.82 1.13
N TYR A 177 1.85 30.77 1.83
CA TYR A 177 2.74 30.83 2.98
C TYR A 177 3.94 29.91 2.73
N LEU A 178 5.15 30.45 2.75
CA LEU A 178 6.37 29.71 2.44
C LEU A 178 7.28 29.64 3.66
N GLU A 179 7.87 28.48 3.92
CA GLU A 179 9.01 28.36 4.83
C GLU A 179 10.31 28.56 4.05
N GLN A 180 10.44 27.93 2.89
CA GLN A 180 11.55 28.08 1.96
C GLN A 180 11.04 27.99 0.51
N PRO A 181 11.82 28.44 -0.49
CA PRO A 181 11.43 28.30 -1.89
C PRO A 181 11.09 26.84 -2.25
N GLY A 182 9.87 26.61 -2.73
CA GLY A 182 9.38 25.28 -3.09
C GLY A 182 8.67 24.51 -1.97
N PHE A 183 8.73 24.96 -0.71
CA PHE A 183 7.99 24.34 0.40
C PHE A 183 7.10 25.33 1.13
N GLY A 184 5.80 25.07 1.13
CA GLY A 184 4.83 25.95 1.77
C GLY A 184 3.42 25.38 1.80
N ILE A 185 2.50 26.23 2.25
CA ILE A 185 1.07 25.95 2.34
C ILE A 185 0.32 27.06 1.60
N VAL A 186 -0.54 26.66 0.66
CA VAL A 186 -1.51 27.53 0.01
C VAL A 186 -2.83 27.37 0.72
N ILE A 187 -3.36 28.47 1.27
CA ILE A 187 -4.68 28.51 1.89
C ILE A 187 -5.66 29.07 0.88
N THR A 188 -6.67 28.28 0.53
CA THR A 188 -7.77 28.68 -0.36
C THR A 188 -9.10 28.56 0.37
N GLN A 189 -10.16 29.17 -0.18
CA GLN A 189 -11.51 29.05 0.35
C GLN A 189 -12.42 28.44 -0.71
N THR A 190 -13.12 27.37 -0.35
CA THR A 190 -14.09 26.68 -1.22
C THR A 190 -15.37 26.48 -0.43
N ASP A 191 -16.52 26.90 -0.96
CA ASP A 191 -17.83 26.75 -0.32
C ASP A 191 -17.90 27.27 1.13
N GLY A 192 -17.15 28.35 1.43
CA GLY A 192 -17.08 28.93 2.77
C GLY A 192 -16.15 28.19 3.75
N GLN A 193 -15.53 27.08 3.33
CA GLN A 193 -14.56 26.30 4.09
C GLN A 193 -13.13 26.65 3.65
N LEU A 194 -12.20 26.80 4.60
CA LEU A 194 -10.79 26.93 4.27
C LEU A 194 -10.18 25.58 3.95
N MET A 195 -9.41 25.55 2.86
CA MET A 195 -8.65 24.41 2.37
C MET A 195 -7.17 24.76 2.44
N ALA A 196 -6.38 23.90 3.08
CA ALA A 196 -4.93 24.02 3.12
C ALA A 196 -4.30 23.01 2.16
N GLN A 197 -3.48 23.49 1.23
CA GLN A 197 -2.71 22.69 0.31
C GLN A 197 -1.23 22.86 0.59
N THR A 198 -0.61 21.82 1.14
CA THR A 198 0.84 21.75 1.30
C THR A 198 1.48 21.33 -0.02
N THR A 199 2.72 21.76 -0.30
CA THR A 199 3.44 21.37 -1.52
C THR A 199 3.35 19.85 -1.75
N GLU A 200 3.06 19.45 -3.00
CA GLU A 200 2.91 18.04 -3.44
C GLU A 200 1.75 17.26 -2.79
N MET A 201 0.89 17.93 -2.02
CA MET A 201 -0.28 17.33 -1.39
C MET A 201 -1.57 17.87 -2.00
N ALA A 202 -2.63 17.07 -1.87
CA ALA A 202 -3.99 17.54 -2.17
C ALA A 202 -4.42 18.58 -1.13
N ALA A 203 -5.26 19.52 -1.54
CA ALA A 203 -5.88 20.45 -0.62
C ALA A 203 -6.82 19.70 0.34
N VAL A 204 -6.70 19.94 1.64
CA VAL A 204 -7.53 19.33 2.68
C VAL A 204 -8.23 20.40 3.51
N PRO A 205 -9.44 20.15 4.01
CA PRO A 205 -10.16 21.13 4.82
C PRO A 205 -9.48 21.35 6.17
N ILE A 206 -9.42 22.62 6.59
CA ILE A 206 -8.93 23.03 7.91
C ILE A 206 -10.02 23.72 8.71
N TYR A 207 -10.16 23.39 9.98
CA TYR A 207 -11.28 23.86 10.78
C TYR A 207 -10.83 24.88 11.83
N PRO A 208 -11.60 25.96 12.02
CA PRO A 208 -11.30 26.98 13.02
C PRO A 208 -11.44 26.41 14.43
N LEU A 209 -10.36 26.50 15.20
CA LEU A 209 -10.35 26.33 16.65
C LEU A 209 -10.54 27.67 17.36
N SER A 210 -10.01 28.75 16.77
CA SER A 210 -10.15 30.12 17.24
C SER A 210 -10.07 31.08 16.05
N SER A 211 -10.02 32.39 16.30
CA SER A 211 -9.86 33.40 15.23
C SER A 211 -8.53 33.34 14.48
N THR A 212 -7.53 32.66 15.04
CA THR A 212 -6.18 32.58 14.48
C THR A 212 -5.63 31.15 14.47
N GLU A 213 -6.28 30.21 15.16
CA GLU A 213 -5.84 28.82 15.23
C GLU A 213 -6.82 27.93 14.50
N PHE A 214 -6.28 27.05 13.66
CA PHE A 214 -7.01 26.09 12.86
C PHE A 214 -6.39 24.72 13.05
N PHE A 215 -7.17 23.66 12.87
CA PHE A 215 -6.71 22.29 13.02
C PHE A 215 -7.13 21.43 11.83
N TYR A 216 -6.36 20.38 11.60
CA TYR A 216 -6.69 19.30 10.69
C TYR A 216 -7.35 18.17 11.50
N GLU A 217 -8.49 17.64 11.04
CA GLU A 217 -9.22 16.60 11.77
C GLU A 217 -8.45 15.29 11.88
N ASP A 218 -7.78 14.87 10.81
CA ASP A 218 -7.18 13.54 10.74
C ASP A 218 -5.74 13.50 11.24
N THR A 219 -5.04 14.65 11.28
CA THR A 219 -3.60 14.65 11.53
C THR A 219 -3.21 15.03 12.96
N GLY A 220 -4.05 15.81 13.66
CA GLY A 220 -3.68 16.44 14.93
C GLY A 220 -2.74 17.64 14.77
N ALA A 221 -2.39 18.03 13.54
CA ALA A 221 -1.63 19.23 13.26
C ALA A 221 -2.49 20.49 13.41
N ARG A 222 -1.82 21.62 13.68
CA ARG A 222 -2.45 22.93 13.84
C ARG A 222 -1.77 23.97 12.97
N ILE A 223 -2.57 24.90 12.45
CA ILE A 223 -2.11 26.13 11.80
C ILE A 223 -2.43 27.29 12.73
N ILE A 224 -1.43 28.11 13.04
CA ILE A 224 -1.56 29.30 13.87
C ILE A 224 -1.18 30.50 13.02
N PHE A 225 -2.16 31.26 12.57
CA PHE A 225 -1.94 32.48 11.79
C PHE A 225 -1.32 33.58 12.66
N ARG A 226 -0.27 34.20 12.15
CA ARG A 226 0.40 35.34 12.75
C ARG A 226 -0.13 36.63 12.13
N ARG A 227 -0.44 37.60 12.99
CA ARG A 227 -0.89 38.92 12.60
C ARG A 227 0.08 39.97 13.13
N ASP A 228 0.24 41.06 12.40
CA ASP A 228 0.95 42.25 12.85
C ASP A 228 0.08 43.13 13.78
N GLU A 229 0.65 44.26 14.23
CA GLU A 229 -0.04 45.25 15.07
C GLU A 229 -1.24 45.90 14.37
N ALA A 230 -1.27 45.91 13.03
CA ALA A 230 -2.39 46.41 12.23
C ALA A 230 -3.48 45.32 12.01
N GLY A 231 -3.26 44.10 12.50
CA GLY A 231 -4.16 42.97 12.36
C GLY A 231 -4.06 42.22 11.03
N ALA A 232 -3.13 42.59 10.15
CA ALA A 232 -2.89 41.92 8.87
C ALA A 232 -2.11 40.62 9.08
N VAL A 233 -2.47 39.56 8.34
CA VAL A 233 -1.81 38.26 8.46
C VAL A 233 -0.46 38.32 7.76
N THR A 234 0.62 38.13 8.53
CA THR A 234 2.01 38.18 8.06
C THR A 234 2.61 36.80 7.82
N GLY A 235 2.01 35.75 8.38
CA GLY A 235 2.50 34.39 8.25
C GLY A 235 1.62 33.39 8.97
N LEU A 236 2.09 32.16 9.05
CA LEU A 236 1.49 31.12 9.88
C LEU A 236 2.58 30.24 10.49
N VAL A 237 2.23 29.57 11.58
CA VAL A 237 3.05 28.52 12.19
C VAL A 237 2.30 27.21 12.04
N LEU A 238 2.95 26.23 11.43
CA LEU A 238 2.50 24.84 11.44
C LEU A 238 3.05 24.15 12.68
N ARG A 239 2.15 23.69 13.57
CA ARG A 239 2.49 22.96 14.78
C ARG A 239 2.05 21.51 14.70
N HIS A 240 2.96 20.58 14.98
CA HIS A 240 2.66 19.15 15.02
C HIS A 240 3.66 18.39 15.90
N GLY A 241 3.19 17.47 16.75
CA GLY A 241 4.07 16.62 17.57
C GLY A 241 5.04 17.39 18.48
N GLY A 242 4.69 18.62 18.88
CA GLY A 242 5.56 19.51 19.67
C GLY A 242 6.62 20.28 18.86
N SER A 243 6.65 20.12 17.54
CA SER A 243 7.51 20.89 16.63
C SER A 243 6.73 22.01 15.94
N ASP A 244 7.38 23.15 15.73
CA ASP A 244 6.82 24.35 15.10
C ASP A 244 7.63 24.71 13.84
N VAL A 245 6.93 24.95 12.74
CA VAL A 245 7.51 25.43 11.48
C VAL A 245 6.88 26.76 11.12
N GLU A 246 7.68 27.82 11.07
CA GLU A 246 7.22 29.16 10.72
C GLU A 246 7.23 29.35 9.20
N MET A 247 6.13 29.91 8.66
CA MET A 247 5.94 30.16 7.24
C MET A 247 5.51 31.61 7.03
N LEU A 248 6.27 32.35 6.22
CA LEU A 248 5.98 33.74 5.92
C LEU A 248 4.95 33.84 4.80
N ARG A 249 3.99 34.76 4.94
CA ARG A 249 3.05 35.05 3.86
C ARG A 249 3.78 35.79 2.75
N ILE A 250 3.68 35.28 1.53
CA ILE A 250 4.14 36.04 0.37
C ILE A 250 3.10 37.10 0.02
N LYS A 251 3.56 38.32 -0.26
CA LYS A 251 2.75 39.32 -0.93
C LYS A 251 2.73 38.94 -2.40
N GLU A 252 1.55 38.61 -2.94
CA GLU A 252 1.35 38.60 -4.39
C GLU A 252 1.54 40.01 -4.97
#